data_AF-A0A972GH41-F1
#
_entry.id   AF-A0A972GH41-F1
#
_cell.length_a   1.000
_cell.length_b   1.000
_cell.length_c   1.000
_cell.angle_alpha   90.00
_cell.angle_beta   90.00
_cell.angle_gamma   90.00
#
_symmetry.space_group_name_H-M   'P 1'
#
loop_
_entity.id
_entity.type
_entity.pdbx_description
1 polymer ?
#
loop_
_entity_poly.entity_id
_entity_poly.type
_entity_poly.pdbx_seq_one_letter_code
_entity_poly.pdbx_strand_id
1 'polypeptide(L)'
;MREEAREEAWSPVVSTTVGGVSLAQAQLSIAAEPVTMGFEVGNPTESRATVDLQVRPVSLPLGWSYELDTTSVELDPGETTNATITLIPDGTITEGVEPQVAVEGYIGSEFVGGILFQGGIPSTLASGGDGTIYLPLIVR
;
A
#
# COMPACT_ATOMS: atom_id res chain seq x y z
N MET A 1 -43.50 12.57 59.50
CA MET A 1 -42.49 13.61 59.78
C MET A 1 -41.31 12.87 60.39
N ARG A 2 -40.18 12.72 59.66
CA ARG A 2 -38.94 13.52 59.80
C ARG A 2 -38.30 13.28 61.18
N GLU A 3 -37.03 12.95 61.38
CA GLU A 3 -35.80 13.08 60.60
C GLU A 3 -34.70 12.30 61.36
N GLU A 4 -33.77 11.71 60.60
CA GLU A 4 -32.31 11.74 60.84
C GLU A 4 -31.64 10.84 61.90
N ALA A 5 -31.08 9.74 61.37
CA ALA A 5 -29.87 9.10 61.88
C ALA A 5 -28.63 9.89 61.41
N ARG A 6 -27.74 10.24 62.36
CA ARG A 6 -26.37 10.72 62.08
C ARG A 6 -25.37 9.79 62.75
N GLU A 7 -24.79 8.92 61.97
CA GLU A 7 -23.59 8.17 62.32
C GLU A 7 -22.38 9.04 61.94
N GLU A 8 -21.72 9.66 62.92
CA GLU A 8 -20.39 10.23 62.73
C GLU A 8 -19.35 9.18 63.11
N ALA A 9 -18.91 8.40 62.13
CA ALA A 9 -17.77 7.50 62.26
C ALA A 9 -16.90 7.58 61.00
N TRP A 10 -15.76 8.26 61.17
CA TRP A 10 -14.48 7.95 60.54
C TRP A 10 -14.41 7.89 58.99
N SER A 11 -13.81 8.94 58.41
CA SER A 11 -13.32 8.94 57.03
C SER A 11 -12.18 7.94 56.81
N PRO A 12 -12.24 7.17 55.72
CA PRO A 12 -11.04 6.99 54.91
C PRO A 12 -11.28 7.58 53.52
N VAL A 13 -10.67 8.74 53.25
CA VAL A 13 -10.36 9.13 51.89
C VAL A 13 -9.13 8.31 51.48
N VAL A 14 -9.31 7.43 50.50
CA VAL A 14 -8.52 7.37 49.26
C VAL A 14 -9.00 6.15 48.50
N SER A 15 -9.83 6.38 47.49
CA SER A 15 -9.90 5.47 46.34
C SER A 15 -8.77 5.89 45.40
N THR A 16 -7.58 5.30 45.55
CA THR A 16 -6.61 5.32 44.46
C THR A 16 -7.03 4.22 43.50
N THR A 17 -7.83 4.61 42.52
CA THR A 17 -7.86 3.94 41.22
C THR A 17 -6.44 4.04 40.66
N VAL A 18 -5.61 3.01 40.85
CA VAL A 18 -4.46 2.82 39.97
C VAL A 18 -5.08 2.33 38.67
N GLY A 19 -5.23 3.30 37.76
CA GLY A 19 -5.99 3.21 36.52
C GLY A 19 -5.77 1.88 35.81
N GLY A 20 -6.89 1.25 35.47
CA GLY A 20 -6.91 0.19 34.48
C GLY A 20 -6.04 0.62 33.31
N VAL A 21 -5.08 -0.24 32.97
CA VAL A 21 -4.46 -0.23 31.65
C VAL A 21 -5.59 -0.48 30.66
N SER A 22 -6.23 0.61 30.24
CA SER A 22 -6.90 0.65 28.96
C SER A 22 -5.76 0.49 27.96
N LEU A 23 -5.60 -0.73 27.45
CA LEU A 23 -4.90 -0.97 26.20
C LEU A 23 -5.78 -0.36 25.11
N ALA A 24 -5.89 0.96 25.08
CA ALA A 24 -6.15 1.66 23.86
C ALA A 24 -5.00 1.25 22.95
N GLN A 25 -5.26 0.31 22.06
CA GLN A 25 -4.37 0.02 20.95
C GLN A 25 -4.17 1.37 20.27
N ALA A 26 -3.05 2.02 20.56
CA ALA A 26 -2.62 3.17 19.81
C ALA A 26 -2.33 2.62 18.41
N GLN A 27 -3.35 2.60 17.54
CA GLN A 27 -3.15 2.37 16.13
C GLN A 27 -2.25 3.51 15.69
N LEU A 28 -0.97 3.20 15.43
CA LEU A 28 -0.03 4.16 14.90
C LEU A 28 -0.57 4.57 13.52
N SER A 29 -1.28 5.69 13.49
CA SER A 29 -1.74 6.31 12.26
C SER A 29 -0.57 7.12 11.74
N ILE A 30 0.28 6.49 10.96
CA ILE A 30 1.37 7.18 10.26
C ILE A 30 0.74 7.89 9.07
N ALA A 31 1.12 9.15 8.84
CA ALA A 31 0.74 9.83 7.59
C ALA A 31 1.25 8.98 6.42
N ALA A 32 0.34 8.68 5.52
CA ALA A 32 0.62 7.85 4.39
C ALA A 32 1.39 8.67 3.34
N GLU A 33 2.67 8.39 3.13
CA GLU A 33 3.43 9.04 2.06
C GLU A 33 3.26 8.26 0.74
N PRO A 34 3.26 8.94 -0.41
CA PRO A 34 3.30 8.26 -1.70
C PRO A 34 4.51 7.34 -1.81
N VAL A 35 4.30 6.16 -2.39
CA VAL A 35 5.36 5.16 -2.61
C VAL A 35 5.59 5.00 -4.10
N THR A 36 6.79 5.33 -4.57
CA THR A 36 7.18 5.19 -5.97
C THR A 36 8.07 3.97 -6.17
N MET A 37 7.76 3.16 -7.18
CA MET A 37 8.50 1.95 -7.53
C MET A 37 8.87 2.00 -9.02
N GLY A 38 10.12 1.67 -9.34
CA GLY A 38 10.60 1.57 -10.72
C GLY A 38 10.49 0.15 -11.28
N PHE A 39 10.32 0.04 -12.59
CA PHE A 39 10.32 -1.23 -13.31
C PHE A 39 10.81 -1.08 -14.74
N GLU A 40 11.28 -2.19 -15.31
CA GLU A 40 11.69 -2.25 -16.72
C GLU A 40 10.52 -2.62 -17.62
N VAL A 41 10.41 -1.91 -18.73
CA VAL A 41 9.47 -2.17 -19.83
C VAL A 41 10.32 -2.55 -21.03
N GLY A 42 10.00 -3.67 -21.69
CA GLY A 42 10.76 -4.15 -22.83
C GLY A 42 9.87 -4.56 -24.00
N ASN A 43 10.43 -4.55 -25.20
CA ASN A 43 9.79 -5.09 -26.39
C ASN A 43 10.34 -6.50 -26.70
N PRO A 44 9.58 -7.58 -26.44
CA PRO A 44 10.03 -8.95 -26.69
C PRO A 44 9.93 -9.39 -28.16
N THR A 45 9.43 -8.53 -29.06
CA THR A 45 9.21 -8.87 -30.46
C THR A 45 10.44 -8.58 -31.33
N GLU A 46 10.44 -9.10 -32.56
CA GLU A 46 11.53 -8.90 -33.53
C GLU A 46 11.38 -7.60 -34.34
N SER A 47 10.36 -6.80 -34.07
CA SER A 47 10.07 -5.53 -34.77
C SER A 47 9.82 -4.40 -33.78
N ARG A 48 10.04 -3.16 -34.22
CA ARG A 48 9.66 -1.99 -33.42
C ARG A 48 8.17 -2.03 -33.08
N ALA A 49 7.84 -1.80 -31.81
CA ALA A 49 6.48 -1.86 -31.32
C ALA A 49 6.23 -0.81 -30.22
N THR A 50 4.96 -0.45 -30.08
CA THR A 50 4.47 0.34 -28.96
C THR A 50 3.98 -0.61 -27.87
N VAL A 51 4.53 -0.48 -26.68
CA VAL A 51 4.10 -1.21 -25.48
C VAL A 51 3.19 -0.30 -24.66
N ASP A 52 1.91 -0.62 -24.62
CA ASP A 52 0.91 0.06 -23.80
C ASP A 52 0.89 -0.53 -22.39
N LEU A 53 0.93 0.34 -21.38
CA LEU A 53 0.94 -0.04 -19.98
C LEU A 53 -0.43 0.18 -19.35
N GLN A 54 -0.94 -0.84 -18.67
CA GLN A 54 -2.19 -0.79 -17.95
C GLN A 54 -1.96 -1.18 -16.49
N VAL A 55 -2.54 -0.39 -15.59
CA VAL A 55 -2.53 -0.73 -14.16
C VAL A 55 -3.84 -1.41 -13.81
N ARG A 56 -3.72 -2.58 -13.17
CA ARG A 56 -4.86 -3.31 -12.62
C ARG A 56 -4.74 -3.39 -11.10
N PRO A 57 -5.62 -2.71 -10.35
CA PRO A 57 -5.71 -2.89 -8.91
C PRO A 57 -6.02 -4.35 -8.57
N VAL A 58 -5.19 -4.98 -7.72
CA VAL A 58 -5.42 -6.34 -7.24
C VAL A 58 -6.02 -6.30 -5.84
N SER A 59 -5.38 -5.55 -4.95
CA SER A 59 -5.83 -5.30 -3.58
C SER A 59 -5.39 -3.90 -3.19
N LEU A 60 -6.07 -2.89 -3.74
CA LEU A 60 -5.79 -1.49 -3.44
C LEU A 60 -6.86 -0.96 -2.47
N PRO A 61 -6.49 -0.43 -1.29
CA PRO A 61 -7.46 0.10 -0.33
C PRO A 61 -8.34 1.19 -0.94
N LEU A 62 -9.57 1.32 -0.44
CA LEU A 62 -10.46 2.38 -0.88
C LEU A 62 -9.85 3.76 -0.60
N GLY A 63 -9.99 4.67 -1.56
CA GLY A 63 -9.43 6.03 -1.49
C GLY A 63 -8.00 6.13 -2.05
N TRP A 64 -7.24 5.03 -2.07
CA TRP A 64 -5.92 5.05 -2.69
C TRP A 64 -6.02 5.20 -4.19
N SER A 65 -5.08 5.95 -4.76
CA SER A 65 -4.91 6.11 -6.19
C SER A 65 -3.50 5.68 -6.61
N TYR A 66 -3.27 5.66 -7.92
CA TYR A 66 -1.98 5.33 -8.51
C TYR A 66 -1.73 6.22 -9.73
N GLU A 67 -0.46 6.42 -10.04
CA GLU A 67 0.00 7.18 -11.20
C GLU A 67 1.15 6.45 -11.87
N LEU A 68 1.10 6.32 -13.20
CA LEU A 68 2.23 5.91 -14.02
C LEU A 68 2.89 7.16 -14.61
N ASP A 69 4.22 7.19 -14.64
CA ASP A 69 4.96 8.26 -15.32
C ASP A 69 4.79 8.21 -16.85
N THR A 70 4.59 7.02 -17.40
CA THR A 70 4.23 6.79 -18.79
C THR A 70 3.21 5.66 -18.92
N THR A 71 2.29 5.79 -19.87
CA THR A 71 1.29 4.76 -20.17
C THR A 71 1.56 4.03 -21.50
N SER A 72 2.55 4.47 -22.27
CA SER A 72 2.88 3.89 -23.58
C SER A 72 4.29 4.26 -24.00
N VAL A 73 5.05 3.30 -24.54
CA VAL A 73 6.44 3.52 -24.98
C VAL A 73 6.68 2.80 -26.31
N GLU A 74 7.27 3.51 -27.28
CA GLU A 74 7.77 2.90 -28.52
C GLU A 74 9.21 2.41 -28.30
N LEU A 75 9.46 1.13 -28.62
CA LEU A 75 10.72 0.45 -28.35
C LEU A 75 11.17 -0.37 -29.57
N ASP A 76 12.47 -0.34 -29.88
CA ASP A 76 13.11 -1.23 -30.84
C ASP A 76 13.16 -2.69 -30.34
N PRO A 77 13.42 -3.68 -31.22
CA PRO A 77 13.48 -5.09 -30.83
C PRO A 77 14.48 -5.34 -29.69
N GLY A 78 14.00 -5.92 -28.58
CA GLY A 78 14.82 -6.20 -27.39
C GLY A 78 15.23 -4.97 -26.58
N GLU A 79 14.82 -3.76 -26.96
CA GLU A 79 15.06 -2.54 -26.19
C GLU A 79 14.24 -2.57 -24.89
N THR A 80 14.85 -2.05 -23.83
CA THR A 80 14.19 -1.81 -22.54
C THR A 80 14.29 -0.35 -22.13
N THR A 81 13.30 0.12 -21.38
CA THR A 81 13.31 1.41 -20.69
C THR A 81 12.82 1.28 -19.25
N ASN A 82 13.12 2.25 -18.41
CA ASN A 82 12.57 2.33 -17.05
C ASN A 82 11.27 3.14 -17.05
N ALA A 83 10.27 2.63 -16.34
CA ALA A 83 9.03 3.32 -16.00
C ALA A 83 8.83 3.28 -14.48
N THR A 84 7.93 4.11 -13.98
CA THR A 84 7.63 4.19 -12.55
C THR A 84 6.13 4.20 -12.30
N ILE A 85 5.73 3.57 -11.20
CA ILE A 85 4.40 3.67 -10.64
C ILE A 85 4.48 4.32 -9.26
N THR A 86 3.58 5.25 -8.98
CA THR A 86 3.42 5.87 -7.66
C THR A 86 2.08 5.47 -7.08
N LEU A 87 2.09 4.85 -5.91
CA LEU A 87 0.89 4.61 -5.10
C LEU A 87 0.66 5.80 -4.19
N ILE A 88 -0.52 6.38 -4.26
CA ILE A 88 -0.88 7.58 -3.52
C ILE A 88 -1.98 7.21 -2.52
N PRO A 89 -1.63 7.05 -1.24
CA PRO A 89 -2.61 6.77 -0.22
C PRO A 89 -3.47 8.00 0.10
N ASP A 90 -4.74 7.77 0.42
CA ASP A 90 -5.65 8.82 0.91
C ASP A 90 -5.82 8.71 2.42
N GLY A 91 -5.24 9.65 3.17
CA GLY A 91 -5.38 9.75 4.62
C GLY A 91 -4.36 8.95 5.43
N THR A 92 -4.84 8.30 6.49
CA THR A 92 -4.01 7.52 7.44
C THR A 92 -4.07 6.04 7.12
N ILE A 93 -2.93 5.35 7.14
CA ILE A 93 -2.92 3.91 6.90
C ILE A 93 -3.01 3.15 8.22
N THR A 94 -3.76 2.05 8.20
CA THR A 94 -3.75 1.07 9.29
C THR A 94 -2.56 0.12 9.08
N GLU A 95 -1.83 -0.20 10.15
CA GLU A 95 -0.78 -1.21 10.11
C GLU A 95 -1.32 -2.56 9.57
N GLY A 96 -0.51 -3.26 8.77
CA GLY A 96 -0.87 -4.55 8.18
C GLY A 96 -1.63 -4.48 6.85
N VAL A 97 -1.81 -3.28 6.27
CA VAL A 97 -2.33 -3.13 4.91
C VAL A 97 -1.18 -3.33 3.90
N GLU A 98 -1.37 -4.27 2.97
CA GLU A 98 -0.43 -4.56 1.88
C GLU A 98 -1.09 -4.24 0.53
N PRO A 99 -0.97 -2.99 0.03
CA PRO A 99 -1.50 -2.64 -1.29
C PRO A 99 -0.84 -3.48 -2.39
N GLN A 100 -1.67 -3.99 -3.30
CA GLN A 100 -1.24 -4.75 -4.47
C GLN A 100 -1.78 -4.17 -5.76
N VAL A 101 -0.88 -3.87 -6.70
CA VAL A 101 -1.20 -3.41 -8.05
C VAL A 101 -0.39 -4.20 -9.08
N ALA A 102 -1.04 -4.62 -10.16
CA ALA A 102 -0.35 -5.20 -11.30
C ALA A 102 -0.14 -4.13 -12.37
N VAL A 103 1.05 -4.09 -12.96
CA VAL A 103 1.31 -3.35 -14.19
C VAL A 103 1.48 -4.37 -15.30
N GLU A 104 0.66 -4.23 -16.34
CA GLU A 104 0.56 -5.13 -17.47
C GLU A 104 0.95 -4.40 -18.74
N GLY A 105 1.82 -5.01 -19.54
CA GLY A 105 2.24 -4.52 -20.84
C GLY A 105 1.50 -5.23 -21.96
N TYR A 106 1.07 -4.45 -22.95
CA TYR A 106 0.37 -4.94 -24.14
C TYR A 106 1.01 -4.39 -25.41
N ILE A 107 1.08 -5.20 -26.47
CA ILE A 107 1.36 -4.72 -27.83
C ILE A 107 0.07 -4.87 -28.64
N GLY A 108 -0.59 -3.74 -28.92
CA GLY A 108 -1.95 -3.74 -29.46
C GLY A 108 -2.94 -4.38 -28.48
N SER A 109 -3.36 -5.62 -28.74
CA SER A 109 -4.28 -6.37 -27.85
C SER A 109 -3.64 -7.60 -27.21
N GLU A 110 -2.37 -7.87 -27.52
CA GLU A 110 -1.63 -9.01 -27.02
C GLU A 110 -0.93 -8.65 -25.71
N PHE A 111 -1.15 -9.45 -24.67
CA PHE A 111 -0.44 -9.33 -23.41
C PHE A 111 1.00 -9.82 -23.57
N VAL A 112 1.97 -8.95 -23.29
CA VAL A 112 3.41 -9.23 -23.49
C VAL A 112 4.20 -9.32 -22.19
N GLY A 113 3.55 -9.16 -21.04
CA GLY A 113 4.19 -9.33 -19.73
C GLY A 113 3.61 -8.42 -18.66
N GLY A 114 4.02 -8.65 -17.42
CA GLY A 114 3.60 -7.80 -16.32
C GLY A 114 4.28 -8.13 -15.02
N ILE A 115 4.10 -7.25 -14.06
CA ILE A 115 4.65 -7.35 -12.71
C ILE A 115 3.56 -7.05 -11.69
N LEU A 116 3.63 -7.71 -10.55
CA LEU A 116 2.81 -7.42 -9.38
C LEU A 116 3.69 -6.71 -8.36
N PHE A 117 3.33 -5.48 -8.05
CA PHE A 117 3.89 -4.75 -6.92
C PHE A 117 3.11 -5.08 -5.66
N GLN A 118 3.83 -5.52 -4.64
CA GLN A 118 3.33 -5.66 -3.29
C GLN A 118 4.03 -4.60 -2.44
N GLY A 119 3.33 -3.49 -2.18
CA GLY A 119 3.86 -2.42 -1.37
C GLY A 119 3.80 -2.80 0.11
N GLY A 120 4.93 -3.11 0.72
CA GLY A 120 5.08 -2.97 2.16
C GLY A 120 5.14 -1.48 2.47
N ILE A 121 4.13 -0.95 3.14
CA ILE A 121 4.20 0.42 3.66
C ILE A 121 5.40 0.45 4.61
N PRO A 122 6.37 1.36 4.45
CA PRO A 122 7.51 1.42 5.36
C PRO A 122 6.98 1.79 6.75
N SER A 123 6.67 0.79 7.56
CA SER A 123 6.62 0.98 9.00
C SER A 123 8.03 1.41 9.37
N THR A 124 8.18 2.46 10.16
CA THR A 124 9.46 2.99 10.65
C THR A 124 10.25 1.98 11.53
N LEU A 125 9.86 0.70 11.51
CA LEU A 125 10.48 -0.45 12.16
C LEU A 125 10.78 -1.63 11.20
N ALA A 126 10.30 -1.62 9.96
CA ALA A 126 10.57 -2.68 8.97
C ALA A 126 11.57 -2.17 7.92
N SER A 127 12.83 -2.54 8.13
CA SER A 127 13.89 -2.40 7.13
C SER A 127 13.51 -3.13 5.83
N GLY A 128 13.22 -2.37 4.77
CA GLY A 128 13.35 -2.74 3.36
C GLY A 128 12.61 -4.00 2.90
N GLY A 129 11.42 -3.82 2.33
CA GLY A 129 10.69 -4.88 1.64
C GLY A 129 10.43 -4.53 0.18
N ASP A 130 11.45 -4.64 -0.68
CA ASP A 130 11.28 -4.63 -2.14
C ASP A 130 10.65 -5.96 -2.57
N GLY A 131 9.32 -6.03 -2.54
CA GLY A 131 8.54 -7.18 -2.98
C GLY A 131 8.06 -7.04 -4.43
N THR A 132 8.95 -7.24 -5.41
CA THR A 132 8.56 -7.32 -6.82
C THR A 132 8.35 -8.78 -7.22
N ILE A 133 7.13 -9.14 -7.65
CA ILE A 133 6.81 -10.47 -8.19
C ILE A 133 6.60 -10.34 -9.70
N TYR A 134 7.38 -11.07 -10.51
CA TYR A 134 7.23 -11.12 -11.96
C TYR A 134 6.10 -12.10 -12.35
N LEU A 135 5.15 -11.68 -13.19
CA LEU A 135 4.13 -12.56 -13.73
C LEU A 135 4.71 -13.38 -14.90
N PRO A 136 4.36 -14.67 -15.05
CA PRO A 136 4.89 -15.50 -16.12
C PRO A 136 4.42 -15.01 -17.50
N LEU A 137 5.36 -14.89 -18.44
CA LEU A 137 5.09 -14.67 -19.86
C LEU A 137 4.45 -15.94 -20.45
N ILE A 138 3.18 -15.89 -20.84
CA ILE A 138 2.58 -16.98 -21.62
C ILE A 138 2.99 -16.77 -23.09
N VAL A 139 4.12 -17.35 -23.48
CA VAL A 139 4.47 -17.52 -24.89
C VAL A 139 3.59 -18.64 -25.45
N ARG A 140 2.75 -18.35 -26.44
CA ARG A 140 2.00 -19.38 -27.19
C ARG A 140 2.57 -19.55 -28.58
#